data_AF-A0A023B3G9-F1
#
_entry.id   AF-A0A023B3G9-F1
#
_cell.length_a   1.000
_cell.length_b   1.000
_cell.length_c   1.000
_cell.angle_alpha   90.00
_cell.angle_beta   90.00
_cell.angle_gamma   90.00
#
_symmetry.space_group_name_H-M   'P 1'
#
loop_
_entity.id
_entity.type
_entity.pdbx_description
1 polymer ?
#
loop_
_entity_poly.entity_id
_entity_poly.type
_entity_poly.pdbx_seq_one_letter_code
_entity_poly.pdbx_strand_id
1 'polypeptide(L)'
;MAPAWNIAGYLLKAKEELKSTRPVRLQQERLAQVENSIEERRRQTLEAEIREIQTQVDAKRQLIDSLGRQMEEIQYKEILRQITDQYLVMSQFIRTKTQPPLFWTPYKHNAITRKLQINTNEEINNRIKSFNQQQ
;
A
#
# COMPACT_ATOMS: atom_id res chain seq x y z
N MET A 1 14.67 7.93 -88.76
CA MET A 1 13.43 8.72 -88.61
C MET A 1 13.03 8.67 -87.14
N ALA A 2 13.32 9.72 -86.37
CA ALA A 2 12.89 9.80 -84.97
C ALA A 2 11.42 10.27 -84.94
N PRO A 3 10.54 9.66 -84.12
CA PRO A 3 9.16 10.11 -84.03
C PRO A 3 9.14 11.52 -83.45
N ALA A 4 8.38 12.43 -84.05
CA ALA A 4 8.13 13.75 -83.50
C ALA A 4 7.43 13.57 -82.14
N TRP A 5 8.17 13.77 -81.06
CA TRP A 5 7.65 13.72 -79.71
C TRP A 5 6.59 14.83 -79.59
N ASN A 6 5.32 14.47 -79.51
CA ASN A 6 4.23 15.41 -79.27
C ASN A 6 4.26 15.83 -77.79
N ILE A 7 5.28 16.61 -77.44
CA ILE A 7 5.57 17.10 -76.09
C ILE A 7 4.38 17.87 -75.53
N ALA A 8 3.67 18.62 -76.38
CA ALA A 8 2.47 19.36 -76.00
C ALA A 8 1.33 18.44 -75.49
N GLY A 9 1.11 17.29 -76.15
CA GLY A 9 0.13 16.29 -75.72
C GLY A 9 0.48 15.65 -74.38
N TYR A 10 1.76 15.32 -74.16
CA TYR A 10 2.23 14.78 -72.87
C TYR A 10 2.12 15.80 -71.73
N LEU A 11 2.42 17.08 -72.00
CA LEU A 11 2.30 18.16 -71.01
C LEU A 11 0.84 18.43 -70.62
N LEU A 12 -0.10 18.35 -71.57
CA LEU A 12 -1.54 18.44 -71.29
C LEU A 12 -2.02 17.29 -70.42
N LYS A 13 -1.65 16.05 -70.77
CA LYS A 13 -2.00 14.87 -69.98
C LYS A 13 -1.44 14.93 -68.56
N ALA A 14 -0.18 15.35 -68.41
CA ALA A 14 0.45 15.55 -67.10
C ALA A 14 -0.27 16.65 -66.28
N LYS A 15 -0.76 17.71 -66.92
CA LYS A 15 -1.54 18.79 -66.27
C LYS A 15 -2.92 18.32 -65.81
N GLU A 16 -3.61 17.51 -66.62
CA GLU A 16 -4.89 16.88 -66.25
C GLU A 16 -4.71 15.91 -65.07
N GLU A 17 -3.67 15.07 -65.11
CA GLU A 17 -3.32 14.16 -64.02
C GLU A 17 -2.97 14.95 -62.75
N LEU A 18 -2.24 16.06 -62.86
CA LEU A 18 -1.92 16.92 -61.70
C LEU A 18 -3.19 17.53 -61.08
N LYS A 19 -4.15 17.97 -61.91
CA LYS A 19 -5.44 18.50 -61.44
C LYS A 19 -6.27 17.45 -60.73
N SER A 20 -6.25 16.20 -61.20
CA SER A 20 -6.92 15.05 -60.59
C SER A 20 -6.24 14.61 -59.28
N THR A 21 -4.90 14.64 -59.23
CA THR A 21 -4.11 14.13 -58.10
C THR A 21 -4.04 15.12 -56.93
N ARG A 22 -4.13 16.43 -57.20
CA ARG A 22 -4.10 17.49 -56.16
C ARG A 22 -5.19 17.35 -55.09
N PRO A 23 -6.49 17.18 -55.42
CA PRO A 23 -7.54 17.01 -54.42
C PRO A 23 -7.38 15.70 -53.63
N VAL A 24 -6.90 14.62 -54.26
CA VAL A 24 -6.63 13.34 -53.59
C VAL A 24 -5.51 13.49 -52.54
N ARG A 25 -4.41 14.19 -52.88
CA ARG A 25 -3.33 14.49 -51.94
C ARG A 25 -3.81 15.32 -50.75
N LEU A 26 -4.56 16.40 -51.01
CA LEU A 26 -5.13 17.25 -49.95
C LEU A 26 -6.08 16.47 -49.03
N GLN A 27 -6.84 15.53 -49.59
CA GLN A 27 -7.73 14.67 -48.81
C GLN A 27 -6.94 13.68 -47.95
N GLN A 28 -5.87 13.09 -48.47
CA GLN A 28 -4.96 12.22 -47.71
C GLN A 28 -4.25 12.96 -46.57
N GLU A 29 -3.77 14.18 -46.81
CA GLU A 29 -3.15 15.03 -45.79
C GLU A 29 -4.13 15.37 -44.66
N ARG A 30 -5.39 15.67 -45.00
CA ARG A 30 -6.44 15.90 -43.98
C ARG A 30 -6.75 14.64 -43.19
N LEU A 31 -6.83 13.47 -43.83
CA LEU A 31 -7.06 12.21 -43.14
C LEU A 31 -5.92 11.89 -42.17
N ALA A 32 -4.67 12.05 -42.59
CA ALA A 32 -3.50 11.87 -41.74
C ALA A 32 -3.49 12.83 -40.54
N GLN A 33 -3.88 14.09 -40.74
CA GLN A 33 -4.02 15.06 -39.63
C GLN A 33 -5.11 14.64 -38.64
N VAL A 34 -6.25 14.14 -39.14
CA VAL A 34 -7.34 13.67 -38.31
C VAL A 34 -6.93 12.42 -37.52
N GLU A 35 -6.28 11.45 -38.16
CA GLU A 35 -5.73 10.25 -37.49
C GLU A 35 -4.75 10.62 -36.39
N ASN A 36 -3.76 11.48 -36.68
CA ASN A 36 -2.81 11.96 -35.68
C ASN A 36 -3.52 12.65 -34.50
N SER A 37 -4.57 13.43 -34.76
CA SER A 37 -5.33 14.10 -33.69
C SER A 37 -6.12 13.12 -32.82
N ILE A 38 -6.63 12.02 -33.42
CA ILE A 38 -7.34 10.97 -32.71
C ILE A 38 -6.35 10.18 -31.84
N GLU A 39 -5.19 9.84 -32.38
CA GLU A 39 -4.13 9.14 -31.64
C GLU A 39 -3.62 9.95 -30.46
N GLU A 40 -3.36 11.24 -30.66
CA GLU A 40 -2.89 12.13 -29.60
C GLU A 40 -3.94 12.25 -28.49
N ARG A 41 -5.23 12.40 -28.84
CA ARG A 41 -6.32 12.40 -27.85
C ARG A 41 -6.39 11.09 -27.09
N ARG A 42 -6.29 9.94 -27.77
CA ARG A 42 -6.26 8.63 -27.13
C ARG A 42 -5.11 8.51 -26.15
N ARG A 43 -3.91 8.97 -26.53
CA ARG A 43 -2.74 8.97 -25.65
C ARG A 43 -2.99 9.81 -24.40
N GLN A 44 -3.52 11.02 -24.57
CA GLN A 44 -3.83 11.92 -23.45
C GLN A 44 -4.86 11.32 -22.49
N THR A 45 -5.93 10.70 -23.01
CA THR A 45 -6.93 10.03 -22.17
C THR A 45 -6.32 8.87 -21.38
N LEU A 46 -5.54 8.01 -22.04
CA LEU A 46 -4.86 6.89 -21.39
C LEU A 46 -3.87 7.37 -20.32
N GLU A 47 -3.09 8.42 -20.60
CA GLU A 47 -2.17 9.00 -19.63
C GLU A 47 -2.89 9.61 -18.42
N ALA A 48 -4.09 10.15 -18.61
CA ALA A 48 -4.91 10.66 -17.51
C ALA A 48 -5.47 9.51 -16.66
N GLU A 49 -6.00 8.46 -17.29
CA GLU A 49 -6.49 7.25 -16.60
C GLU A 49 -5.38 6.55 -15.82
N ILE A 50 -4.19 6.39 -16.42
CA ILE A 50 -3.04 5.80 -15.73
C ILE A 50 -2.67 6.61 -14.49
N ARG A 51 -2.64 7.94 -14.61
CA ARG A 51 -2.35 8.82 -13.47
C ARG A 51 -3.40 8.69 -12.38
N GLU A 52 -4.68 8.67 -12.74
CA GLU A 52 -5.76 8.48 -11.77
C GLU A 52 -5.62 7.13 -11.05
N ILE A 53 -5.42 6.04 -11.78
CA ILE A 53 -5.22 4.70 -11.21
C ILE A 53 -4.01 4.70 -10.27
N GLN A 54 -2.90 5.32 -10.65
CA GLN A 54 -1.70 5.43 -9.80
C GLN A 54 -2.01 6.16 -8.50
N THR A 55 -2.71 7.29 -8.55
CA THR A 55 -3.09 8.03 -7.33
C THR A 55 -3.98 7.20 -6.41
N GLN A 56 -4.92 6.42 -6.97
CA GLN A 56 -5.78 5.53 -6.19
C GLN A 56 -4.99 4.38 -5.57
N VAL A 57 -4.02 3.81 -6.29
CA VAL A 57 -3.14 2.75 -5.78
C VAL A 57 -2.28 3.27 -4.64
N ASP A 58 -1.68 4.45 -4.77
CA ASP A 58 -0.84 5.03 -3.74
C ASP A 58 -1.64 5.40 -2.49
N ALA A 59 -2.85 5.95 -2.65
CA ALA A 59 -3.76 6.20 -1.53
C ALA A 59 -4.15 4.90 -0.80
N LYS A 60 -4.44 3.83 -1.54
CA LYS A 60 -4.74 2.51 -0.95
C LYS A 60 -3.54 1.90 -0.24
N ARG A 61 -2.33 2.05 -0.77
CA ARG A 61 -1.09 1.61 -0.11
C ARG A 61 -0.88 2.31 1.22
N GLN A 62 -1.00 3.63 1.25
CA GLN A 62 -0.89 4.41 2.48
C GLN A 62 -1.94 3.99 3.52
N LEU A 63 -3.17 3.71 3.06
CA LEU A 63 -4.21 3.20 3.94
C LEU A 63 -3.83 1.83 4.54
N ILE A 64 -3.36 0.89 3.72
CA ILE A 64 -2.91 -0.43 4.20
C ILE A 64 -1.78 -0.28 5.22
N ASP A 65 -0.79 0.57 4.96
CA ASP A 65 0.33 0.80 5.89
C ASP A 65 -0.13 1.44 7.22
N SER A 66 -1.14 2.30 7.17
CA SER A 66 -1.72 2.89 8.38
C SER A 66 -2.50 1.87 9.19
N LEU A 67 -3.29 1.02 8.52
CA LEU A 67 -4.06 -0.05 9.16
C LEU A 67 -3.12 -1.11 9.76
N GLY A 68 -2.03 -1.46 9.07
CA GLY A 68 -1.01 -2.37 9.58
C GLY A 68 -0.42 -1.88 10.91
N ARG A 69 -0.01 -0.62 10.97
CA ARG A 69 0.50 0.00 12.22
C ARG A 69 -0.53 0.03 13.34
N GLN A 70 -1.78 0.34 13.02
CA GLN A 70 -2.86 0.30 14.01
C GLN A 70 -3.12 -1.12 14.53
N MET A 71 -3.07 -2.13 13.66
CA MET A 71 -3.22 -3.52 14.06
C MET A 71 -2.08 -3.97 14.97
N GLU A 72 -0.84 -3.62 14.66
CA GLU A 72 0.32 -3.92 15.51
C GLU A 72 0.17 -3.30 16.90
N GLU A 73 -0.27 -2.03 16.97
CA GLU A 73 -0.50 -1.34 18.24
C GLU A 73 -1.60 -2.02 19.07
N ILE A 74 -2.70 -2.42 18.44
CA ILE A 74 -3.79 -3.14 19.09
C ILE A 74 -3.32 -4.50 19.60
N GLN A 75 -2.58 -5.26 18.78
CA GLN A 75 -2.02 -6.56 19.17
C GLN A 75 -1.07 -6.42 20.36
N TYR A 76 -0.19 -5.42 20.33
CA TYR A 76 0.72 -5.14 21.43
C TYR A 76 -0.04 -4.83 22.73
N LYS A 77 -1.06 -3.97 22.67
CA LYS A 77 -1.91 -3.66 23.83
C LYS A 77 -2.65 -4.88 24.37
N GLU A 78 -3.16 -5.74 23.50
CA GLU A 78 -3.84 -6.97 23.92
C GLU A 78 -2.87 -7.96 24.58
N ILE A 79 -1.67 -8.12 24.04
CA ILE A 79 -0.61 -8.94 24.65
C ILE A 79 -0.26 -8.40 26.04
N LEU A 80 -0.06 -7.09 26.18
CA LEU A 80 0.20 -6.47 27.48
C LEU A 80 -0.94 -6.69 28.47
N ARG A 81 -2.20 -6.61 28.02
CA ARG A 81 -3.36 -6.90 28.85
C ARG A 81 -3.34 -8.35 29.34
N GLN A 82 -3.16 -9.30 28.43
CA GLN A 82 -3.09 -10.73 28.78
C GLN A 82 -1.97 -11.03 29.76
N ILE A 83 -0.78 -10.45 29.55
CA ILE A 83 0.34 -10.57 30.49
C ILE A 83 -0.06 -9.99 31.85
N THR A 84 -0.62 -8.78 31.88
CA THR A 84 -1.04 -8.14 33.13
C THR A 84 -2.07 -8.98 33.89
N ASP A 85 -3.06 -9.54 33.18
CA ASP A 85 -4.09 -10.41 33.75
C ASP A 85 -3.46 -11.68 34.36
N GLN A 86 -2.52 -12.31 33.66
CA GLN A 86 -1.78 -13.47 34.17
C GLN A 86 -0.98 -13.13 35.44
N TYR A 87 -0.25 -12.02 35.42
CA TYR A 87 0.51 -11.57 36.58
C TYR A 87 -0.41 -11.24 37.78
N LEU A 88 -1.59 -10.66 37.54
CA LEU A 88 -2.57 -10.39 38.58
C LEU A 88 -3.08 -11.67 39.25
N VAL A 89 -3.30 -12.74 38.48
CA VAL A 89 -3.60 -14.07 39.05
C VAL A 89 -2.42 -14.59 39.88
N MET A 90 -1.19 -14.45 39.38
CA MET A 90 0.03 -14.88 40.08
C MET A 90 0.27 -14.14 41.40
N SER A 91 -0.27 -12.93 41.58
CA SER A 91 -0.15 -12.11 42.79
C SER A 91 -0.76 -12.76 44.05
N GLN A 92 -1.62 -13.76 43.85
CA GLN A 92 -2.26 -14.50 44.92
C GLN A 92 -1.39 -15.64 45.47
N PHE A 93 -0.30 -15.98 44.78
CA PHE A 93 0.58 -17.11 45.11
C PHE A 93 1.87 -16.62 45.78
N ILE A 94 2.59 -17.56 46.39
CA ILE A 94 3.94 -17.34 46.90
C ILE A 94 4.93 -17.75 45.82
N ARG A 95 5.83 -16.84 45.45
CA ARG A 95 6.94 -17.12 44.53
C ARG A 95 8.10 -17.78 45.27
N THR A 96 8.58 -18.92 44.77
CA THR A 96 9.79 -19.55 45.29
C THR A 96 11.06 -18.86 44.77
N LYS A 97 12.17 -19.06 45.49
CA LYS A 97 13.51 -18.60 45.08
C LYS A 97 14.21 -19.54 44.09
N THR A 98 13.52 -20.57 43.61
CA THR A 98 14.08 -21.53 42.66
C THR A 98 14.16 -20.93 41.26
N GLN A 99 14.96 -21.55 40.38
CA GLN A 99 15.01 -21.20 38.96
C GLN A 99 14.72 -22.45 38.13
N PRO A 100 13.53 -22.54 37.48
CA PRO A 100 12.50 -21.51 37.38
C PRO A 100 11.73 -21.25 38.69
N PRO A 101 11.19 -20.02 38.89
CA PRO A 101 10.31 -19.73 40.01
C PRO A 101 9.03 -20.56 39.93
N LEU A 102 8.65 -21.15 41.06
CA LEU A 102 7.39 -21.87 41.23
C LEU A 102 6.43 -20.99 42.03
N PHE A 103 5.17 -21.02 41.65
CA PHE A 103 4.09 -20.33 42.36
C PHE A 103 3.24 -21.36 43.09
N TRP A 104 3.09 -21.17 44.40
CA TRP A 104 2.38 -22.12 45.23
C TRP A 104 1.59 -21.39 46.32
N THR A 105 0.52 -22.03 46.80
CA THR A 105 -0.32 -21.49 47.87
C THR A 105 -0.49 -22.55 48.95
N PRO A 106 -0.22 -22.23 50.22
CA PRO A 106 -0.45 -23.17 51.32
C PRO A 106 -1.95 -23.40 51.54
N TYR A 107 -2.31 -24.58 52.04
CA TYR A 107 -3.70 -24.87 52.46
C TYR A 107 -4.21 -23.90 53.54
N LYS A 108 -3.33 -23.46 54.46
CA LYS A 108 -3.63 -22.44 55.46
C LYS A 108 -2.45 -21.48 55.62
N HIS A 109 -2.73 -20.19 55.60
CA HIS A 109 -1.71 -19.17 55.81
C HIS A 109 -1.36 -18.99 57.30
N ASN A 110 -0.06 -18.90 57.59
CA ASN A 110 0.48 -18.44 58.86
C ASN A 110 1.15 -17.06 58.66
N ALA A 111 1.69 -16.45 59.71
CA ALA A 111 2.30 -15.11 59.61
C ALA A 111 3.45 -15.06 58.60
N ILE A 112 4.25 -16.12 58.50
CA ILE A 112 5.40 -16.20 57.58
C ILE A 112 4.90 -16.30 56.13
N THR A 113 3.96 -17.19 55.85
CA THR A 113 3.46 -17.38 54.48
C THR A 113 2.62 -16.20 54.00
N ARG A 114 1.93 -15.47 54.89
CA ARG A 114 1.30 -14.18 54.55
C ARG A 114 2.34 -13.14 54.13
N LYS A 115 3.45 -13.03 54.87
CA LYS A 115 4.52 -12.10 54.53
C LYS A 115 5.14 -12.42 53.15
N LEU A 116 5.35 -13.71 52.86
CA LEU A 116 5.85 -14.14 51.55
C LEU A 116 4.87 -13.86 50.40
N GLN A 117 3.56 -14.00 50.64
CA GLN A 117 2.52 -13.65 49.67
C GLN A 117 2.48 -12.14 49.41
N ILE A 118 2.55 -11.31 50.45
CA ILE A 118 2.60 -9.84 50.32
C ILE A 118 3.83 -9.42 49.50
N ASN A 119 5.01 -9.96 49.81
CA ASN A 119 6.23 -9.68 49.04
C ASN A 119 6.08 -10.07 47.57
N THR A 120 5.49 -11.24 47.29
CA THR A 120 5.24 -11.70 45.92
C THR A 120 4.27 -10.76 45.19
N ASN A 121 3.22 -10.30 45.87
CA ASN A 121 2.25 -9.34 45.35
C ASN A 121 2.92 -8.00 45.00
N GLU A 122 3.79 -7.47 45.88
CA GLU A 122 4.56 -6.26 45.64
C GLU A 122 5.49 -6.38 44.42
N GLU A 123 6.23 -7.49 44.31
CA GLU A 123 7.10 -7.75 43.15
C GLU A 123 6.31 -7.80 41.85
N ILE A 124 5.16 -8.46 41.85
CA ILE A 124 4.28 -8.58 40.70
C ILE A 124 3.68 -7.22 40.32
N ASN A 125 3.22 -6.44 41.29
CA ASN A 125 2.71 -5.09 41.04
C ASN A 125 3.78 -4.17 40.45
N ASN A 126 5.02 -4.27 40.94
CA ASN A 126 6.14 -3.54 40.36
C ASN A 126 6.42 -3.97 38.91
N ARG A 127 6.26 -5.26 38.61
CA ARG A 127 6.38 -5.78 37.25
C ARG A 127 5.26 -5.28 36.34
N ILE A 128 4.00 -5.29 36.79
CA ILE A 128 2.86 -4.72 36.06
C ILE A 128 3.07 -3.23 35.80
N LYS A 129 3.52 -2.46 36.81
CA LYS A 129 3.86 -1.03 36.63
C LYS A 129 4.94 -0.82 35.57
N SER A 130 5.95 -1.69 35.51
CA SER A 130 6.99 -1.59 34.48
C SER A 130 6.46 -1.83 33.06
N PHE A 131 5.42 -2.65 32.89
CA PHE A 131 4.76 -2.83 31.60
C PHE A 131 3.95 -1.61 31.20
N ASN A 132 3.26 -0.98 32.16
CA ASN A 132 2.43 0.20 31.91
C ASN A 132 3.25 1.47 31.65
N GLN A 133 4.50 1.54 32.10
CA GLN A 133 5.42 2.66 31.82
C GLN A 133 6.07 2.59 30.43
N GLN A 134 5.93 1.46 29.73
CA GLN A 134 6.39 1.28 28.35
C GLN A 134 5.32 1.65 27.30
N GLN A 135 4.14 2.08 27.74
CA GLN A 135 3.08 2.68 26.91
C GLN A 135 3.33 4.17 26.70
#